data_AF-A0A0C3NFX2-F1
#
_entry.id   AF-A0A0C3NFX2-F1
#
_cell.length_a   1.000
_cell.length_b   1.000
_cell.length_c   1.000
_cell.angle_alpha   90.00
_cell.angle_beta   90.00
_cell.angle_gamma   90.00
#
_symmetry.space_group_name_H-M   'P 1'
#
loop_
_entity.id
_entity.type
_entity.pdbx_description
1 polymer ?
#
loop_
_entity_poly.entity_id
_entity_poly.type
_entity_poly.pdbx_seq_one_letter_code
_entity_poly.pdbx_strand_id
1 'polypeptide(L)'
;QAREKINHVHRFRILVVGRANAGKTTILQRLCNTTDQPEVFDGEGRKVCGMYCNSLCLHGHHNIEYEMVFKSNPHFVFHDSCGFESGSEAQFKKMREFVMDCAKTPKLEKRIHAIW
;
A
#
# COMPACT_ATOMS: atom_id res chain seq x y z
N GLN A 1 20.08 -23.34 1.85
CA GLN A 1 20.23 -22.22 2.82
C GLN A 1 19.59 -20.89 2.38
N ALA A 2 18.88 -20.79 1.24
CA ALA A 2 18.03 -19.62 0.91
C ALA A 2 16.55 -19.80 1.30
N ARG A 3 16.11 -21.05 1.54
CA ARG A 3 14.70 -21.40 1.80
C ARG A 3 14.25 -21.17 3.26
N GLU A 4 15.18 -21.11 4.22
CA GLU A 4 14.82 -20.98 5.64
C GLU A 4 14.59 -19.53 6.10
N LYS A 5 15.02 -18.53 5.32
CA LYS A 5 14.81 -17.11 5.66
C LYS A 5 13.51 -16.51 5.12
N ILE A 6 12.73 -17.27 4.34
CA ILE A 6 11.44 -16.83 3.79
C ILE A 6 10.34 -16.84 4.87
N ASN A 7 10.58 -17.49 6.02
CA ASN A 7 9.61 -17.59 7.12
C ASN A 7 9.46 -16.33 7.99
N HIS A 8 10.22 -15.25 7.75
CA HIS A 8 10.16 -14.05 8.59
C HIS A 8 9.39 -12.86 8.00
N VAL A 9 8.88 -12.98 6.76
CA VAL A 9 8.04 -11.96 6.15
C VAL A 9 6.71 -12.60 5.78
N HIS A 10 5.72 -12.51 6.68
CA HIS A 10 4.40 -13.08 6.44
C HIS A 10 3.62 -12.40 5.31
N ARG A 11 4.02 -11.19 4.89
CA ARG A 11 3.37 -10.45 3.80
C ARG A 11 4.37 -9.65 2.95
N PHE A 12 4.26 -9.77 1.64
CA PHE A 12 5.05 -9.01 0.68
C PHE A 12 4.44 -7.62 0.46
N ARG A 13 5.21 -6.57 0.72
CA ARG A 13 4.74 -5.18 0.73
C ARG A 13 5.20 -4.42 -0.50
N ILE A 14 4.26 -3.82 -1.21
CA ILE A 14 4.51 -3.11 -2.47
C ILE A 14 4.01 -1.68 -2.33
N LEU A 15 4.87 -0.71 -2.62
CA LEU A 15 4.46 0.67 -2.80
C LEU A 15 4.16 0.90 -4.29
N VAL A 16 2.92 1.30 -4.60
CA VAL A 16 2.50 1.66 -5.97
C VAL A 16 2.54 3.17 -6.12
N VAL A 17 3.33 3.63 -7.08
CA VAL A 17 3.66 5.03 -7.33
C VAL A 17 3.11 5.43 -8.69
N GLY A 18 2.49 6.60 -8.77
CA GLY A 18 2.02 7.13 -10.04
C GLY A 18 1.18 8.38 -9.88
N ARG A 19 0.70 8.93 -10.99
CA ARG A 19 -0.18 10.12 -10.98
C ARG A 19 -1.52 9.81 -10.30
N ALA A 20 -2.20 10.86 -9.84
CA ALA A 20 -3.58 10.74 -9.41
C ALA A 20 -4.43 10.19 -10.56
N ASN A 21 -5.39 9.31 -10.26
CA ASN A 21 -6.29 8.69 -11.23
C ASN A 21 -5.63 7.90 -12.38
N ALA A 22 -4.35 7.53 -12.25
CA ALA A 22 -3.64 6.70 -13.24
C ALA A 22 -4.10 5.22 -13.29
N GLY A 23 -5.11 4.83 -12.49
CA GLY A 23 -5.60 3.45 -12.43
C GLY A 23 -4.81 2.50 -11.51
N LYS A 24 -4.09 3.03 -10.52
CA LYS A 24 -3.28 2.24 -9.57
C LYS A 24 -4.11 1.17 -8.83
N THR A 25 -5.25 1.53 -8.26
CA THR A 25 -6.13 0.54 -7.61
C THR A 25 -6.69 -0.48 -8.60
N THR A 26 -6.98 -0.07 -9.84
CA THR A 26 -7.50 -0.95 -10.89
C THR A 26 -6.47 -2.01 -11.31
N ILE A 27 -5.18 -1.67 -11.38
CA ILE A 27 -4.14 -2.68 -11.66
C ILE A 27 -3.98 -3.64 -10.47
N LEU A 28 -4.12 -3.17 -9.23
CA LEU A 28 -4.07 -4.02 -8.03
C LEU A 28 -5.22 -5.03 -8.00
N GLN A 29 -6.44 -4.60 -8.31
CA GLN A 29 -7.60 -5.48 -8.47
C GLN A 29 -7.34 -6.61 -9.47
N ARG A 30 -6.79 -6.28 -10.64
CA ARG A 30 -6.41 -7.27 -11.65
C ARG A 30 -5.31 -8.22 -11.18
N LEU A 31 -4.28 -7.72 -10.52
CA LEU A 31 -3.20 -8.54 -9.96
C LEU A 31 -3.71 -9.52 -8.89
N CYS A 32 -4.72 -9.11 -8.14
CA CYS A 32 -5.38 -9.95 -7.13
C CYS A 32 -6.57 -10.75 -7.67
N ASN A 33 -6.76 -10.81 -9.00
CA ASN A 33 -7.85 -11.52 -9.68
C ASN A 33 -9.22 -11.27 -9.03
N THR A 34 -9.53 -10.01 -8.70
CA THR A 34 -10.77 -9.62 -8.04
C THR A 34 -11.25 -8.27 -8.55
N THR A 35 -12.55 -8.03 -8.45
CA THR A 35 -13.18 -6.71 -8.63
C THR A 35 -13.54 -6.06 -7.29
N ASP A 36 -13.31 -6.78 -6.18
CA ASP A 36 -13.59 -6.28 -4.84
C ASP A 36 -12.64 -5.14 -4.48
N GLN A 37 -13.04 -4.32 -3.53
CA GLN A 37 -12.17 -3.32 -2.94
C GLN A 37 -11.29 -3.95 -1.86
N PRO A 38 -10.06 -3.47 -1.66
CA PRO A 38 -9.23 -3.95 -0.58
C PRO A 38 -9.79 -3.52 0.78
N GLU A 39 -9.49 -4.30 1.81
CA GLU A 39 -9.62 -3.83 3.17
C GLU A 39 -8.44 -2.89 3.48
N VAL A 40 -8.74 -1.76 4.14
CA VAL A 40 -7.75 -0.73 4.45
C VAL A 40 -7.49 -0.72 5.95
N PHE A 41 -6.22 -0.80 6.35
CA PHE A 41 -5.78 -0.76 7.74
C PHE A 41 -4.81 0.41 7.98
N ASP A 42 -4.80 0.96 9.18
CA ASP A 42 -3.82 1.97 9.59
C ASP A 42 -2.47 1.34 10.01
N GLY A 43 -1.49 2.16 10.36
CA GLY A 43 -0.16 1.70 10.79
C GLY A 43 -0.14 0.91 12.11
N GLU A 44 -1.27 0.87 12.83
CA GLU A 44 -1.51 0.06 14.03
C GLU A 44 -2.25 -1.25 13.72
N GLY A 45 -2.67 -1.46 12.46
CA GLY A 45 -3.42 -2.64 12.02
C GLY A 45 -4.93 -2.56 12.29
N ARG A 46 -5.46 -1.38 12.64
CA ARG A 46 -6.91 -1.17 12.81
C ARG A 46 -7.54 -0.91 11.45
N LYS A 47 -8.72 -1.50 11.22
CA LYS A 47 -9.46 -1.29 9.97
C LYS A 47 -10.00 0.15 9.90
N VAL A 48 -9.60 0.90 8.88
CA VAL A 48 -9.92 2.33 8.70
C VAL A 48 -11.25 2.53 7.97
N CYS A 49 -11.58 1.62 7.04
CA CYS A 49 -12.76 1.76 6.17
C CYS A 49 -13.71 0.56 6.35
N GLY A 50 -14.91 0.83 6.88
CA GLY A 50 -16.05 -0.08 6.93
C GLY A 50 -16.93 0.02 5.68
N MET A 51 -17.89 -0.90 5.54
CA MET A 51 -18.73 -1.29 4.37
C MET A 51 -19.39 -0.18 3.51
N TYR A 52 -19.28 1.11 3.85
CA TYR A 52 -20.03 2.21 3.22
C TYR A 52 -19.19 3.36 2.64
N CYS A 53 -17.86 3.34 2.75
CA CYS A 53 -17.03 4.47 2.30
C CYS A 53 -16.34 4.21 0.95
N ASN A 54 -17.08 3.70 -0.04
CA ASN A 54 -16.55 3.39 -1.37
C ASN A 54 -16.04 4.63 -2.13
N SER A 55 -16.56 5.84 -1.87
CA SER A 55 -16.13 7.04 -2.61
C SER A 55 -15.05 7.86 -1.90
N LEU A 56 -15.05 7.90 -0.56
CA LEU A 56 -14.10 8.71 0.22
C LEU A 56 -12.72 8.05 0.34
N CYS A 57 -12.70 6.72 0.56
CA CYS A 57 -11.48 5.92 0.68
C CYS A 57 -10.78 5.72 -0.69
N LEU A 58 -11.44 6.02 -1.82
CA LEU A 58 -10.85 5.93 -3.18
C LEU A 58 -10.47 7.29 -3.78
N HIS A 59 -10.99 8.43 -3.29
CA HIS A 59 -10.83 9.72 -3.98
C HIS A 59 -10.49 10.93 -3.08
N GLY A 60 -10.05 10.76 -1.82
CA GLY A 60 -9.66 11.95 -1.04
C GLY A 60 -9.00 11.80 0.33
N HIS A 61 -8.94 10.59 0.91
CA HIS A 61 -8.28 10.37 2.21
C HIS A 61 -7.29 9.21 2.17
N HIS A 62 -6.42 9.24 1.16
CA HIS A 62 -5.35 8.26 1.03
C HIS A 62 -4.15 8.68 1.87
N ASN A 63 -3.75 7.82 2.80
CA ASN A 63 -2.48 7.93 3.48
C ASN A 63 -1.55 6.81 2.99
N ILE A 64 -0.34 7.16 2.56
CA ILE A 64 0.67 6.21 2.08
C ILE A 64 1.01 5.13 3.12
N GLU A 65 0.83 5.44 4.40
CA GLU A 65 1.03 4.50 5.50
C GLU A 65 -0.07 3.45 5.64
N TYR A 66 -1.24 3.67 5.02
CA TYR A 66 -2.32 2.70 5.07
C TYR A 66 -2.00 1.45 4.27
N GLU A 67 -2.39 0.32 4.84
CA GLU A 67 -2.22 -1.00 4.27
C GLU A 67 -3.49 -1.41 3.53
N MET A 68 -3.39 -1.63 2.22
CA MET A 68 -4.47 -2.22 1.43
C MET A 68 -4.23 -3.73 1.27
N VAL A 69 -5.21 -4.53 1.67
CA VAL A 69 -5.17 -6.00 1.59
C VAL A 69 -6.41 -6.50 0.86
N PHE A 70 -6.21 -7.21 -0.25
CA PHE A 70 -7.30 -7.88 -0.95
C PHE A 70 -7.54 -9.24 -0.33
N LYS A 71 -8.81 -9.57 -0.02
CA LYS A 71 -9.18 -10.88 0.53
C LYS A 71 -8.81 -12.04 -0.39
N SER A 72 -8.84 -11.80 -1.71
CA SER A 72 -8.44 -12.78 -2.71
C SER A 72 -6.93 -13.08 -2.70
N ASN A 73 -6.10 -12.20 -2.13
CA ASN A 73 -4.66 -12.42 -2.03
C ASN A 73 -4.05 -11.74 -0.78
N PRO A 74 -4.24 -12.34 0.42
CA PRO A 74 -3.88 -11.72 1.70
C PRO A 74 -2.36 -11.72 1.99
N HIS A 75 -1.56 -12.35 1.12
CA HIS A 75 -0.10 -12.38 1.23
C HIS A 75 0.55 -11.09 0.75
N PHE A 76 -0.18 -10.21 0.08
CA PHE A 76 0.30 -8.91 -0.35
C PHE A 76 -0.31 -7.78 0.48
N VAL A 77 0.52 -6.79 0.77
CA VAL A 77 0.09 -5.49 1.29
C VAL A 77 0.49 -4.43 0.29
N PHE A 78 -0.46 -3.61 -0.11
CA PHE A 78 -0.22 -2.51 -1.03
C PHE A 78 -0.30 -1.19 -0.29
N HIS A 79 0.66 -0.31 -0.59
CA HIS A 79 0.65 1.10 -0.21
C HIS A 79 0.46 1.92 -1.49
N ASP A 80 -0.40 2.93 -1.46
CA ASP A 80 -0.65 3.83 -2.60
C ASP A 80 0.01 5.19 -2.32
N SER A 81 0.76 5.73 -3.28
CA SER A 81 1.32 7.08 -3.21
C SER A 81 0.29 8.20 -3.33
N CYS A 82 -1.01 7.88 -3.45
CA CYS A 82 -2.16 8.78 -3.56
C CYS A 82 -2.23 9.60 -4.86
N GLY A 83 -1.22 9.50 -5.71
CA GLY A 83 -1.11 10.36 -6.89
C GLY A 83 -0.17 11.54 -6.69
N PHE A 84 0.77 11.72 -7.60
CA PHE A 84 1.48 13.00 -7.75
C PHE A 84 0.66 13.93 -8.64
N GLU A 85 0.27 15.08 -8.11
CA GLU A 85 -0.17 16.22 -8.92
C GLU A 85 1.09 16.98 -9.39
N SER A 86 1.02 17.54 -10.60
CA SER A 86 2.17 18.25 -11.19
C SER A 86 2.66 19.36 -10.27
N GLY A 87 3.91 19.25 -9.80
CA GLY A 87 4.57 20.25 -8.96
C GLY A 87 4.40 20.08 -7.45
N SER A 88 3.73 19.02 -6.96
CA SER A 88 3.56 18.84 -5.50
C SER A 88 4.81 18.25 -4.83
N GLU A 89 5.78 19.10 -4.48
CA GLU A 89 6.97 18.71 -3.71
C GLU A 89 6.61 17.99 -2.39
N ALA A 90 5.50 18.39 -1.76
CA ALA A 90 5.00 17.79 -0.53
C ALA A 90 4.68 16.29 -0.66
N GLN A 91 4.02 15.86 -1.74
CA GLN A 91 3.71 14.43 -1.94
C GLN A 91 4.99 13.62 -2.16
N PHE A 92 5.95 14.17 -2.92
CA PHE A 92 7.23 13.53 -3.16
C PHE A 92 8.06 13.40 -1.89
N LYS A 93 8.09 14.46 -1.07
CA LYS A 93 8.74 14.45 0.24
C LYS A 93 8.09 13.39 1.15
N LYS A 94 6.76 13.36 1.25
CA LYS A 94 6.03 12.37 2.04
C LYS A 94 6.31 10.94 1.59
N MET A 95 6.35 10.70 0.28
CA MET A 95 6.71 9.38 -0.28
C MET A 95 8.15 9.01 0.08
N ARG A 96 9.11 9.94 -0.07
CA ARG A 96 10.51 9.67 0.31
C ARG A 96 10.66 9.37 1.79
N GLU A 97 10.01 10.14 2.66
CA GLU A 97 10.01 9.92 4.11
C GLU A 97 9.48 8.52 4.44
N PHE A 98 8.33 8.15 3.89
CA PHE A 98 7.75 6.81 4.04
C PHE A 98 8.73 5.68 3.62
N VAL A 99 9.33 5.78 2.44
CA VAL A 99 10.29 4.78 1.96
C VAL A 99 11.50 4.69 2.89
N MET A 100 12.03 5.83 3.35
CA MET A 100 13.16 5.87 4.26
C MET A 100 12.83 5.28 5.63
N ASP A 101 11.63 5.53 6.16
CA ASP A 101 11.18 4.96 7.45
C ASP A 101 10.97 3.45 7.36
N CYS A 102 10.37 2.98 6.26
CA CYS A 102 10.27 1.56 5.93
C CYS A 102 11.64 0.90 5.72
N ALA A 103 12.66 1.63 5.25
CA ALA A 103 14.01 1.08 5.10
C ALA A 103 14.76 1.00 6.44
N LYS A 104 14.57 2.00 7.32
CA LYS A 104 15.25 2.10 8.62
C LYS A 104 14.67 1.17 9.68
N THR A 105 13.41 0.75 9.55
CA THR A 105 12.77 -0.09 10.57
C THR A 105 13.47 -1.44 10.75
N PRO A 106 13.70 -1.91 12.00
CA PRO A 106 14.24 -3.24 12.27
C PRO A 106 13.21 -4.34 12.01
N LYS A 107 11.92 -4.00 11.94
CA LYS A 107 10.81 -4.93 11.69
C LYS A 107 10.73 -5.30 10.22
N LEU A 108 11.22 -6.49 9.86
CA LEU A 108 11.23 -6.98 8.47
C LEU A 108 9.82 -6.97 7.86
N GLU A 109 8.82 -7.31 8.68
CA GLU A 109 7.41 -7.32 8.31
C GLU A 109 6.80 -5.94 8.07
N LYS A 110 7.55 -4.84 8.29
CA LYS A 110 7.15 -3.46 7.96
C LYS A 110 7.93 -2.85 6.80
N ARG A 111 8.88 -3.58 6.20
CA ARG A 111 9.70 -3.08 5.08
C ARG A 111 8.93 -3.14 3.76
N ILE A 112 9.19 -2.18 2.88
CA ILE A 112 8.75 -2.26 1.48
C ILE A 112 9.70 -3.20 0.74
N HIS A 113 9.11 -4.12 -0.04
CA HIS A 113 9.84 -5.14 -0.79
C HIS A 113 9.97 -4.81 -2.27
N ALA A 114 9.00 -4.05 -2.81
CA ALA A 114 9.05 -3.54 -4.17
C ALA A 114 8.39 -2.15 -4.26
N ILE A 115 8.88 -1.35 -5.20
CA ILE A 115 8.25 -0.10 -5.63
C ILE A 115 7.86 -0.32 -7.09
N TRP A 116 6.59 -0.12 -7.42
CA TRP A 116 6.04 -0.20 -8.76
C TRP A 116 5.60 1.19 -9.22
#